data_AF-A0A2P9HH35-F1
#
_entry.id   AF-A0A2P9HH35-F1
#
_cell.length_a   1.000
_cell.length_b   1.000
_cell.length_c   1.000
_cell.angle_alpha   90.00
_cell.angle_beta   90.00
_cell.angle_gamma   90.00
#
_symmetry.space_group_name_H-M   'P 1'
#
loop_
_entity.id
_entity.type
_entity.pdbx_description
1 polymer ?
#
loop_
_entity_poly.entity_id
_entity_poly.type
_entity_poly.pdbx_seq_one_letter_code
_entity_poly.pdbx_strand_id
1 'polypeptide(L)' 'MWIMLTDVSGEKLAINFNHVLSYNAYGTGTRILTMSADQTFFVKESLEDIESRLGINVKA' A
#
# COMPACT_ATOMS: atom_id res chain seq x y z
N MET A 1 -6.23 9.87 3.55
CA MET A 1 -4.80 10.18 3.60
C MET A 1 -4.22 9.65 2.31
N TRP A 2 -3.56 10.49 1.52
CA TRP A 2 -2.94 10.07 0.27
C TRP A 2 -1.47 9.75 0.50
N ILE A 3 -1.01 8.60 0.01
CA ILE A 3 0.41 8.27 -0.01
C ILE A 3 0.85 7.91 -1.43
N MET A 4 2.06 8.34 -1.77
CA MET A 4 2.69 7.97 -3.04
C MET A 4 3.41 6.65 -2.87
N LEU A 5 3.06 5.64 -3.66
CA LEU A 5 3.71 4.32 -3.72
C LEU A 5 4.20 4.04 -5.14
N THR A 6 4.87 2.90 -5.31
CA THR A 6 5.45 2.47 -6.58
C THR A 6 4.78 1.19 -7.01
N ASP A 7 4.06 1.21 -8.13
CA ASP A 7 3.51 0.00 -8.74
C ASP A 7 4.61 -1.02 -9.05
N VAL A 8 4.26 -2.30 -9.14
CA VAL A 8 5.18 -3.37 -9.57
C VAL A 8 5.81 -3.11 -10.94
N SER A 9 5.12 -2.39 -11.84
CA SER A 9 5.66 -1.91 -13.12
C SER A 9 6.76 -0.83 -12.96
N GLY A 10 6.83 -0.15 -11.81
CA GLY A 10 7.76 0.95 -11.53
C GLY A 10 7.13 2.35 -11.58
N GLU A 11 5.88 2.47 -12.00
CA GLU A 11 5.16 3.75 -12.01
C GLU A 11 4.81 4.24 -10.60
N LYS A 12 4.75 5.57 -10.42
CA LYS A 12 4.32 6.17 -9.14
C LYS A 12 2.81 6.32 -9.11
N LEU A 13 2.19 5.84 -8.05
CA LEU A 13 0.75 5.87 -7.83
C LEU A 13 0.42 6.63 -6.55
N ALA A 14 -0.57 7.52 -6.62
CA ALA A 14 -1.19 8.11 -5.44
C ALA A 14 -2.34 7.21 -4.98
N ILE A 15 -2.28 6.68 -3.75
CA ILE A 15 -3.32 5.83 -3.19
C ILE A 15 -3.94 6.50 -1.97
N ASN A 16 -5.28 6.57 -1.93
CA ASN A 16 -6.01 7.09 -0.79
C ASN A 16 -6.26 6.00 0.25
N PHE A 17 -5.49 6.01 1.32
CA PHE A 17 -5.59 5.05 2.42
C PHE A 17 -6.86 5.19 3.26
N ASN A 18 -7.67 6.24 3.06
CA ASN A 18 -9.01 6.27 3.65
C ASN A 18 -9.96 5.26 2.99
N HIS A 19 -9.65 4.79 1.78
CA HIS A 19 -10.47 3.86 1.02
C HIS A 19 -9.82 2.47 0.90
N VAL A 20 -8.76 2.21 1.67
CA VAL A 20 -8.10 0.90 1.73
C VAL A 20 -8.82 0.05 2.78
N LEU A 21 -9.22 -1.16 2.38
CA LEU A 21 -9.85 -2.15 3.27
C LEU A 21 -8.80 -2.96 4.01
N SER A 22 -7.77 -3.40 3.30
CA SER A 22 -6.67 -4.18 3.83
C SER A 22 -5.45 -4.09 2.93
N TYR A 23 -4.28 -4.37 3.49
CA TYR A 23 -3.05 -4.54 2.75
C TYR A 23 -2.24 -5.68 3.37
N ASN A 24 -1.59 -6.49 2.54
CA ASN A 24 -0.87 -7.68 2.96
C ASN A 24 0.35 -7.95 2.07
N ALA A 25 1.34 -8.64 2.62
CA ALA A 25 2.55 -9.00 1.88
C ALA A 25 2.18 -9.78 0.61
N TYR A 26 2.88 -9.46 -0.49
CA TYR A 26 2.71 -10.08 -1.80
C TYR A 26 4.06 -10.13 -2.52
N GLY A 27 4.67 -11.33 -2.58
CA GLY A 27 6.05 -11.47 -3.06
C GLY A 27 7.01 -10.66 -2.20
N THR A 28 7.81 -9.80 -2.84
CA THR A 28 8.71 -8.85 -2.17
C THR A 28 8.07 -7.48 -1.88
N GLY A 29 6.78 -7.31 -2.20
CA GLY A 29 6.04 -6.06 -2.06
C GLY A 29 4.72 -6.25 -1.32
N THR A 30 3.73 -5.40 -1.62
CA THR A 30 2.45 -5.36 -0.91
C THR A 30 1.27 -5.34 -1.89
N ARG A 31 0.24 -6.15 -1.60
CA ARG A 31 -1.07 -6.05 -2.24
C ARG A 31 -1.96 -5.15 -1.39
N ILE A 32 -2.60 -4.16 -2.00
CA ILE A 32 -3.51 -3.21 -1.35
C ILE A 32 -4.90 -3.41 -1.95
N LEU A 33 -5.86 -3.80 -1.10
CA LEU A 33 -7.27 -3.93 -1.46
C LEU A 33 -8.02 -2.67 -1.07
N THR A 34 -8.74 -2.07 -2.01
CA THR A 34 -9.58 -0.90 -1.74
C THR A 34 -11.06 -1.24 -1.66
N MET A 35 -11.86 -0.30 -1.18
CA MET A 35 -13.33 -0.41 -1.13
C MET A 35 -13.97 -0.53 -2.51
N SER A 36 -13.32 -0.03 -3.55
CA SER A 36 -13.77 -0.19 -4.93
C SER A 36 -13.35 -1.57 -5.43
N ALA A 37 -14.34 -2.43 -5.73
CA ALA A 37 -14.12 -3.84 -6.10
C ALA A 37 -13.14 -4.03 -7.26
N ASP A 38 -13.03 -3.04 -8.14
CA ASP A 38 -12.20 -3.08 -9.35
C ASP A 38 -10.79 -2.51 -9.13
N GLN A 39 -10.48 -2.04 -7.92
CA GLN A 39 -9.25 -1.33 -7.64
C GLN A 39 -8.44 -2.05 -6.56
N THR A 40 -7.58 -2.96 -7.03
CA THR A 40 -6.51 -3.58 -6.25
C THR A 40 -5.18 -3.11 -6.79
N PHE A 41 -4.27 -2.71 -5.91
CA PHE A 41 -2.93 -2.27 -6.29
C PHE A 41 -1.88 -3.28 -5.82
N PHE A 42 -0.82 -3.41 -6.62
CA PHE A 42 0.36 -4.20 -6.27
C PHE A 42 1.56 -3.26 -6.28
N VAL A 43 2.18 -3.06 -5.14
CA VAL A 43 3.24 -2.07 -4.96
C VAL A 43 4.53 -2.71 -4.51
N LYS A 44 5.66 -2.06 -4.81
CA LYS A 44 7.01 -2.54 -4.47
C LYS A 44 7.37 -2.32 -3.00
N GLU A 45 6.73 -1.36 -2.35
CA GLU A 45 6.95 -1.07 -0.92
C GLU A 45 6.53 -2.26 -0.04
N SER A 46 7.34 -2.52 1.00
CA SER A 46 7.00 -3.51 2.02
C SER A 46 5.88 -3.01 2.93
N LEU A 47 5.33 -3.91 3.76
CA LEU A 47 4.37 -3.52 4.79
C LEU A 47 4.96 -2.49 5.75
N GLU A 48 6.20 -2.69 6.16
CA GLU A 48 6.93 -1.81 7.08
C GLU A 48 7.14 -0.41 6.47
N ASP A 49 7.48 -0.34 5.18
CA ASP A 49 7.60 0.93 4.45
C ASP A 49 6.27 1.69 4.42
N ILE A 50 5.17 0.98 4.16
CA ILE A 50 3.83 1.55 4.11
C ILE A 50 3.41 2.02 5.51
N GLU A 51 3.55 1.17 6.53
CA GLU A 51 3.19 1.47 7.91
C GLU A 51 3.97 2.66 8.48
N SER A 52 5.28 2.74 8.19
CA SER A 52 6.11 3.90 8.53
C SER A 52 5.57 5.20 7.93
N ARG A 53 5.15 5.18 6.65
CA ARG A 53 4.53 6.35 5.98
C ARG A 53 3.15 6.69 6.54
N LEU A 54 2.42 5.71 7.06
CA LEU A 54 1.16 5.91 7.75
C LEU A 54 1.35 6.38 9.21
N GLY A 55 2.59 6.46 9.70
CA GLY A 55 2.90 6.78 11.09
C GLY A 55 2.55 5.64 12.06
N ILE A 56 2.32 4.43 11.56
CA ILE A 56 2.10 3.23 12.36
C ILE A 56 3.48 2.73 12.78
N ASN A 57 3.83 3.00 14.03
CA ASN A 57 5.08 2.52 14.61
C ASN A 57 4.84 1.11 15.17
N VAL A 58 5.09 0.08 14.36
CA VAL A 58 5.10 -1.31 14.84
C VAL A 58 6.42 -1.54 15.59
N LYS A 59 6.53 -0.95 16.78
CA LYS A 59 7.53 -1.39 17.76
C LYS A 59 6.93 -2.57 18.52
N ALA A 60 7.42 -3.76 18.22
CA ALA A 60 7.31 -4.92 19.11
C ALA A 60 8.19 -4.73 20.34
#